data_AF-A0A384KJE1-F1
#
_entry.id   AF-A0A384KJE1-F1
#
_cell.length_a   1.000
_cell.length_b   1.000
_cell.length_c   1.000
_cell.angle_alpha   90.00
_cell.angle_beta   90.00
_cell.angle_gamma   90.00
#
_symmetry.space_group_name_H-M   'P 1'
#
loop_
_entity.id
_entity.type
_entity.pdbx_description
1 polymer ?
#
loop_
_entity_poly.entity_id
_entity_poly.type
_entity_poly.pdbx_seq_one_letter_code
_entity_poly.pdbx_strand_id
1 'polypeptide(L)'
;MANNEGEMQCGSMLFKQEELQEMSGVNVGGDYVEVMCGCTSHRYGDAVARLRVFPTGDLEITCECTPGCDEDKLTPAAFEKHSGRETARKWKNNVWVIIGGEKVPLSKTVLLKYYNESSKKCSRSNRSQGAKVCHRDEFVGCNDCGKERRFRLRSRDECRLHHNAMGDPNWKCSDFPYDKITCEEEEERGSRKVYRGCTRSPSCKGCTSCVCFGCELCRFSECTCQTCVDFTSNVKA
;
A
#
# COMPACT_ATOMS: atom_id res chain seq x y z
N MET A 1 42.45 -18.72 19.60
CA MET A 1 41.79 -18.82 18.29
C MET A 1 40.31 -19.06 18.62
N ALA A 2 39.48 -18.03 18.84
CA ALA A 2 38.84 -17.17 17.82
C ALA A 2 38.14 -18.07 16.77
N ASN A 3 36.82 -18.10 16.57
CA ASN A 3 35.77 -17.07 16.64
C ASN A 3 34.40 -17.76 16.87
N ASN A 4 33.58 -17.35 17.83
CA ASN A 4 32.62 -16.23 17.78
C ASN A 4 31.28 -16.63 17.12
N GLU A 5 30.48 -17.40 17.85
CA GLU A 5 29.02 -17.45 17.69
C GLU A 5 28.45 -16.19 18.34
N GLY A 6 28.39 -15.11 17.55
CA GLY A 6 27.74 -13.86 17.92
C GLY A 6 26.47 -13.72 17.11
N GLU A 7 25.33 -13.87 17.78
CA GLU A 7 24.01 -13.52 17.28
C GLU A 7 24.06 -12.17 16.57
N MET A 8 23.73 -12.16 15.29
CA MET A 8 23.68 -10.93 14.51
C MET A 8 22.40 -10.17 14.92
N GLN A 9 22.50 -9.36 15.96
CA GLN A 9 21.47 -8.39 16.37
C GLN A 9 21.20 -7.42 15.21
N CYS A 10 20.09 -7.65 14.51
CA CYS A 10 19.68 -6.86 13.34
C CYS A 10 19.21 -5.44 13.69
N GLY A 11 18.80 -5.22 14.96
CA GLY A 11 18.26 -3.94 15.43
C GLY A 11 19.28 -2.80 15.57
N SER A 12 20.58 -3.12 15.71
CA SER A 12 21.62 -2.09 15.92
C SER A 12 22.00 -1.32 14.65
N MET A 13 21.43 -1.64 13.49
CA MET A 13 21.85 -1.07 12.19
C MET A 13 20.81 -0.16 11.53
N LEU A 14 19.66 0.11 12.16
CA LEU A 14 18.62 0.94 11.57
C LEU A 14 18.98 2.43 11.55
N PHE A 15 19.39 2.99 12.68
CA PHE A 15 19.77 4.39 12.77
C PHE A 15 21.09 4.49 13.52
N LYS A 16 21.91 5.48 13.17
CA LYS A 16 23.10 5.77 13.98
C LYS A 16 22.65 6.25 15.35
N GLN A 17 23.41 5.91 16.38
CA GLN A 17 23.10 6.32 17.76
C GLN A 17 22.96 7.86 17.87
N GLU A 18 23.82 8.60 17.16
CA GLU A 18 23.79 10.07 17.04
C GLU A 18 22.45 10.60 16.48
N GLU A 19 21.79 9.85 15.60
CA GLU A 19 20.52 10.26 14.98
C GLU A 19 19.33 10.09 15.93
N LEU A 20 19.46 9.27 16.98
CA LEU A 20 18.41 8.96 17.96
C LEU A 20 18.68 9.58 19.34
N GLN A 21 19.87 10.14 19.57
CA GLN A 21 20.38 10.48 20.90
C GLN A 21 19.53 11.49 21.68
N GLU A 22 18.77 12.33 20.98
CA GLU A 22 17.92 13.37 21.58
C GLU A 22 16.42 13.02 21.56
N MET A 23 16.05 11.85 21.04
CA MET A 23 14.66 11.42 20.94
C MET A 23 14.16 10.84 22.26
N SER A 24 12.93 11.17 22.66
CA SER A 24 12.33 10.65 23.88
C SER A 24 11.78 9.23 23.70
N GLY A 25 11.96 8.40 24.73
CA GLY A 25 11.34 7.07 24.80
C GLY A 25 11.88 6.06 23.79
N VAL A 26 13.11 6.26 23.31
CA VAL A 26 13.77 5.37 22.35
C VAL A 26 13.99 4.00 22.98
N ASN A 27 13.55 2.96 22.27
CA ASN A 27 13.82 1.57 22.58
C ASN A 27 14.20 0.85 21.29
N VAL A 28 15.30 0.10 21.31
CA VAL A 28 15.78 -0.65 20.13
C VAL A 28 15.40 -2.11 20.33
N GLY A 29 14.40 -2.56 19.57
CA GLY A 29 14.01 -3.96 19.48
C GLY A 29 14.94 -4.76 18.56
N GLY A 30 14.75 -6.08 18.49
CA GLY A 30 15.57 -6.95 17.66
C GLY A 30 15.55 -6.61 16.17
N ASP A 31 14.43 -6.08 15.67
CA ASP A 31 14.17 -5.77 14.26
C ASP A 31 13.44 -4.42 14.04
N TYR A 32 13.30 -3.59 15.08
CA TYR A 32 12.65 -2.28 14.99
C TYR A 32 13.27 -1.25 15.93
N VAL A 33 13.06 0.02 15.63
CA VAL A 33 13.28 1.13 16.58
C VAL A 33 11.93 1.68 17.00
N GLU A 34 11.72 1.78 18.30
CA GLU A 34 10.52 2.31 18.92
C GLU A 34 10.83 3.66 19.56
N VAL A 35 9.95 4.64 19.39
CA VAL A 35 10.09 5.98 19.97
C VAL A 35 8.76 6.48 20.51
N MET A 36 8.79 7.42 21.45
CA MET A 36 7.58 8.13 21.86
C MET A 36 7.10 9.05 20.74
N CYS A 37 5.83 8.94 20.39
CA CYS A 37 5.17 9.81 19.45
C CYS A 37 3.84 10.33 20.02
N GLY A 38 3.24 11.29 19.34
CA GLY A 38 1.92 11.75 19.68
C GLY A 38 1.26 12.54 18.58
N CYS A 39 0.00 12.89 18.79
CA CYS A 39 -0.75 13.77 17.91
C CYS A 39 -1.59 14.73 18.75
N THR A 40 -1.53 16.02 18.43
CA THR A 40 -2.21 17.06 19.22
C THR A 40 -3.55 17.41 18.61
N SER A 41 -4.65 17.13 19.31
CA SER A 41 -5.99 17.60 18.96
C SER A 41 -6.30 18.94 19.63
N HIS A 42 -6.96 19.83 18.88
CA HIS A 42 -7.44 21.09 19.46
C HIS A 42 -8.51 20.85 20.55
N ARG A 43 -9.26 19.74 20.45
CA ARG A 43 -10.36 19.44 21.38
C ARG A 43 -9.91 18.62 22.59
N TYR A 44 -9.00 17.68 22.37
CA TYR A 44 -8.66 16.64 23.36
C TYR A 44 -7.22 16.73 23.89
N GLY A 45 -6.43 17.70 23.42
CA GLY A 45 -5.02 17.79 23.80
C GLY A 45 -4.17 16.73 23.11
N ASP A 46 -3.09 16.30 23.76
CA ASP A 46 -2.15 15.35 23.20
C ASP A 46 -2.60 13.89 23.42
N ALA A 47 -2.79 13.16 22.32
CA ALA A 47 -2.79 11.71 22.34
C ALA A 47 -1.34 11.23 22.24
N VAL A 48 -0.85 10.52 23.26
CA VAL A 48 0.49 9.92 23.28
C VAL A 48 0.44 8.46 22.84
N ALA A 49 1.53 8.00 22.21
CA ALA A 49 1.64 6.64 21.67
C ALA A 49 3.11 6.26 21.46
N ARG A 50 3.37 5.00 21.12
CA ARG A 50 4.70 4.50 20.76
C ARG A 50 4.74 4.13 19.29
N LEU A 51 5.67 4.72 18.55
CA LEU A 51 5.89 4.47 17.12
C LEU A 51 7.03 3.48 16.96
N ARG A 52 6.77 2.36 16.29
CA ARG A 52 7.78 1.41 15.80
C ARG A 52 8.08 1.66 14.33
N VAL A 53 9.37 1.66 14.02
CA VAL A 53 9.92 1.82 12.68
C VAL A 53 10.69 0.56 12.32
N PHE A 54 10.27 -0.09 11.25
CA PHE A 54 10.87 -1.33 10.76
C PHE A 54 11.80 -1.08 9.55
N PRO A 55 12.82 -1.93 9.32
CA PRO A 55 13.69 -1.86 8.14
C PRO A 55 12.93 -2.08 6.83
N THR A 56 11.80 -2.79 6.88
CA THR A 56 10.87 -2.98 5.76
C THR A 56 10.24 -1.66 5.29
N GLY A 57 10.26 -0.64 6.16
CA GLY A 57 9.59 0.64 5.97
C GLY A 57 8.15 0.65 6.49
N ASP A 58 7.72 -0.40 7.18
CA ASP A 58 6.45 -0.42 7.91
C ASP A 58 6.53 0.46 9.16
N LEU A 59 5.39 1.05 9.52
CA LEU A 59 5.23 1.90 10.68
C LEU A 59 4.02 1.41 11.48
N GLU A 60 4.24 1.08 12.74
CA GLU A 60 3.20 0.65 13.66
C GLU A 60 3.15 1.60 14.86
N ILE A 61 1.94 1.96 15.29
CA ILE A 61 1.71 2.79 16.46
C ILE A 61 0.86 2.01 17.46
N THR A 62 1.38 1.87 18.68
CA THR A 62 0.59 1.39 19.83
C THR A 62 0.12 2.61 20.61
N CYS A 63 -1.20 2.79 20.70
CA CYS A 63 -1.80 3.97 21.31
C CYS A 63 -1.76 3.89 22.84
N GLU A 64 -1.36 4.98 23.50
CA GLU A 64 -1.32 5.08 24.97
C GLU A 64 -2.07 6.34 25.46
N CYS A 65 -3.04 6.80 24.68
CA CYS A 65 -3.73 8.08 24.91
C CYS A 65 -4.53 8.11 26.22
N THR A 66 -5.04 6.96 26.67
CA THR A 66 -5.78 6.79 27.92
C THR A 66 -5.56 5.39 28.48
N PRO A 67 -5.56 5.20 29.81
CA PRO A 67 -5.63 3.85 30.40
C PRO A 67 -6.86 3.10 29.88
N GLY A 68 -6.64 1.94 29.26
CA GLY A 68 -7.72 1.14 28.64
C GLY A 68 -8.01 1.45 27.16
N CYS A 69 -7.10 2.12 26.45
CA CYS A 69 -7.18 2.19 25.00
C CYS A 69 -6.83 0.82 24.40
N ASP A 70 -7.80 0.17 23.75
CA ASP A 70 -7.65 -1.17 23.15
C ASP A 70 -7.06 -1.14 21.72
N GLU A 71 -6.67 0.05 21.23
CA GLU A 71 -6.19 0.24 19.87
C GLU A 71 -4.69 -0.08 19.79
N ASP A 72 -4.39 -1.28 19.31
CA ASP A 72 -3.02 -1.75 19.05
C ASP A 72 -2.72 -1.83 17.55
N LYS A 73 -1.44 -1.66 17.18
CA LYS A 73 -0.93 -1.75 15.80
C LYS A 73 -1.64 -0.83 14.79
N LEU A 74 -1.87 0.41 15.19
CA LEU A 74 -2.41 1.44 14.30
C LEU A 74 -1.37 1.87 13.25
N THR A 75 -1.82 2.15 12.03
CA THR A 75 -0.99 2.95 11.11
C THR A 75 -0.93 4.41 11.58
N PRO A 76 0.10 5.19 11.22
CA PRO A 76 0.15 6.62 11.57
C PRO A 76 -1.07 7.44 11.14
N ALA A 77 -1.70 7.08 10.01
CA ALA A 77 -2.93 7.71 9.55
C ALA A 77 -4.15 7.30 10.39
N ALA A 78 -4.22 6.04 10.81
CA ALA A 78 -5.27 5.56 11.71
C ALA A 78 -5.14 6.20 13.09
N PHE A 79 -3.92 6.35 13.61
CA PHE A 79 -3.65 7.06 14.86
C PHE A 79 -4.01 8.54 14.80
N GLU A 80 -3.69 9.24 13.71
CA GLU A 80 -4.12 10.62 13.48
C GLU A 80 -5.66 10.74 13.55
N LYS A 81 -6.38 9.82 12.91
CA LYS A 81 -7.85 9.78 12.98
C LYS A 81 -8.34 9.52 14.41
N HIS A 82 -7.76 8.52 15.08
CA HIS A 82 -8.08 8.13 16.45
C HIS A 82 -7.88 9.29 17.44
N SER A 83 -6.81 10.08 17.28
CA SER A 83 -6.56 11.27 18.11
C SER A 83 -7.56 12.43 17.91
N GLY A 84 -8.55 12.28 17.01
CA GLY A 84 -9.57 13.29 16.76
C GLY A 84 -9.23 14.31 15.67
N ARG A 85 -8.31 13.96 14.73
CA ARG A 85 -7.98 14.77 13.54
C ARG A 85 -8.54 14.19 12.24
N GLU A 86 -9.79 13.75 12.24
CA GLU A 86 -10.44 13.01 11.14
C GLU A 86 -10.39 13.69 9.74
N THR A 87 -10.23 15.01 9.66
CA THR A 87 -10.22 15.76 8.38
C THR A 87 -8.83 16.04 7.81
N ALA A 88 -7.77 15.87 8.60
CA ALA A 88 -6.42 16.21 8.16
C ALA A 88 -5.74 14.93 7.65
N ARG A 89 -5.71 14.68 6.34
CA ARG A 89 -4.92 13.56 5.76
C ARG A 89 -3.42 13.87 5.71
N LYS A 90 -2.87 14.39 6.82
CA LYS A 90 -1.50 14.95 6.89
C LYS A 90 -0.72 14.37 8.06
N TRP A 91 -0.89 13.08 8.36
CA TRP A 91 -0.25 12.40 9.49
C TRP A 91 1.26 12.64 9.59
N LYS A 92 1.99 12.75 8.46
CA LYS A 92 3.43 13.04 8.48
C LYS A 92 3.78 14.37 9.17
N ASN A 93 2.86 15.33 9.15
CA ASN A 93 3.02 16.64 9.78
C ASN A 93 2.33 16.74 11.14
N ASN A 94 1.33 15.89 11.38
CA ASN A 94 0.47 15.96 12.56
C ASN A 94 0.91 15.00 13.67
N VAL A 95 1.48 13.86 13.30
CA VAL A 95 2.16 12.96 14.22
C VAL A 95 3.56 13.53 14.46
N TRP A 96 3.88 13.75 15.73
CA TRP A 96 5.13 14.30 16.20
C TRP A 96 5.85 13.31 17.10
N VAL A 97 7.15 13.53 17.27
CA VAL A 97 8.00 12.89 18.29
C VAL A 97 8.66 14.00 19.10
N ILE A 98 9.19 13.66 20.28
CA ILE A 98 9.89 14.63 21.12
C ILE A 98 11.39 14.51 20.86
N ILE A 99 12.02 15.60 20.42
CA ILE A 99 13.48 15.71 20.24
C ILE A 99 13.96 16.91 21.04
N GLY A 100 14.88 16.70 21.99
CA GLY A 100 15.41 17.79 22.82
C GLY A 100 14.32 18.53 23.63
N GLY A 101 13.19 17.88 23.93
CA GLY A 101 12.03 18.47 24.62
C GLY A 101 11.04 19.20 23.69
N GLU A 102 11.31 19.32 22.40
CA GLU A 102 10.41 19.93 21.43
C GLU A 102 9.59 18.90 20.64
N LYS A 103 8.35 19.25 20.30
CA LYS A 103 7.50 18.44 19.42
C LYS A 103 7.92 18.66 17.96
N VAL A 104 8.58 17.66 17.38
CA VAL A 104 9.05 17.67 16.00
C VAL A 104 8.15 16.77 15.14
N PRO A 105 7.52 17.28 14.07
CA PRO A 105 6.74 16.46 13.15
C PRO A 105 7.57 15.35 12.51
N LEU A 106 6.98 14.17 12.29
CA LEU A 106 7.68 13.03 11.67
C LEU A 106 8.31 13.37 10.32
N SER A 107 7.68 14.23 9.52
CA SER A 107 8.19 14.71 8.23
C SER A 107 9.54 15.41 8.30
N LYS A 108 9.92 15.92 9.48
CA LYS A 108 11.20 16.59 9.74
C LYS A 108 12.21 15.69 10.44
N THR A 109 11.88 14.41 10.67
CA THR A 109 12.75 13.46 11.38
C THR A 109 13.38 12.44 10.43
N VAL A 110 14.45 11.80 10.90
CA VAL A 110 15.07 10.67 10.22
C VAL A 110 14.20 9.40 10.25
N LEU A 111 13.21 9.30 11.14
CA LEU A 111 12.41 8.09 11.36
C LEU A 111 11.64 7.64 10.12
N LEU A 112 11.31 8.58 9.22
CA LEU A 112 10.68 8.26 7.95
C LEU A 112 11.67 7.81 6.87
N LYS A 113 12.96 7.65 7.15
CA LYS A 113 13.97 7.23 6.16
C LYS A 113 13.56 5.94 5.48
N TYR A 114 13.32 4.86 6.25
CA TYR A 114 12.94 3.55 5.72
C TYR A 114 11.54 3.55 5.10
N TYR A 115 10.57 4.24 5.69
CA TYR A 115 9.24 4.44 5.10
C TYR A 115 9.29 5.21 3.77
N ASN A 116 10.11 6.25 3.70
CA ASN A 116 10.32 7.02 2.48
C ASN A 116 11.14 6.24 1.47
N GLU A 117 12.07 5.37 1.89
CA GLU A 117 12.85 4.50 1.02
C GLU A 117 12.02 3.33 0.49
N SER A 118 11.13 2.72 1.27
CA SER A 118 10.19 1.69 0.82
C SER A 118 9.16 2.30 -0.12
N SER A 119 8.59 3.45 0.23
CA SER A 119 7.74 4.21 -0.70
C SER A 119 8.52 4.71 -1.92
N LYS A 120 9.82 5.05 -1.80
CA LYS A 120 10.71 5.37 -2.94
C LYS A 120 11.17 4.14 -3.71
N LYS A 121 11.22 2.93 -3.18
CA LYS A 121 11.41 1.69 -3.94
C LYS A 121 10.15 1.40 -4.74
N CYS A 122 8.99 1.65 -4.14
CA CYS A 122 7.70 1.77 -4.83
C CYS A 122 7.62 3.00 -5.76
N SER A 123 8.51 4.00 -5.63
CA SER A 123 8.54 5.22 -6.46
C SER A 123 9.72 5.32 -7.43
N ARG A 124 10.72 4.43 -7.35
CA ARG A 124 11.82 4.29 -8.33
C ARG A 124 11.35 3.46 -9.52
N SER A 125 10.27 2.69 -9.36
CA SER A 125 9.39 2.25 -10.45
C SER A 125 8.39 3.34 -10.92
N ASN A 126 8.24 4.46 -10.19
CA ASN A 126 7.34 5.59 -10.54
C ASN A 126 8.06 6.93 -10.81
N ARG A 127 9.30 6.95 -11.32
CA ARG A 127 9.98 8.19 -11.76
C ARG A 127 9.50 8.73 -13.11
N SER A 128 8.20 8.63 -13.36
CA SER A 128 7.47 9.53 -14.26
C SER A 128 6.18 9.92 -13.53
N GLN A 129 6.19 11.07 -12.84
CA GLN A 129 4.95 11.62 -12.29
C GLN A 129 4.01 11.95 -13.46
N GLY A 130 3.08 11.03 -13.77
CA GLY A 130 2.20 11.20 -14.91
C GLY A 130 1.21 10.07 -15.22
N ALA A 131 1.08 9.04 -14.39
CA ALA A 131 -0.09 8.14 -14.39
C ALA A 131 0.02 7.22 -13.18
N LYS A 132 -1.00 7.18 -12.30
CA LYS A 132 -1.37 5.86 -11.78
C LYS A 132 -1.55 5.01 -13.03
N VAL A 133 -0.71 4.00 -13.26
CA VAL A 133 -0.93 3.07 -14.37
C VAL A 133 -2.30 2.47 -14.09
N CYS A 134 -3.28 2.95 -14.84
CA CYS A 134 -4.68 2.69 -14.62
C CYS A 134 -5.07 1.90 -15.85
N HIS A 135 -4.90 0.57 -15.77
CA HIS A 135 -5.37 -0.28 -16.85
C HIS A 135 -6.85 -0.06 -17.00
N ARG A 136 -7.32 -0.13 -18.24
CA ARG A 136 -8.76 -0.08 -18.51
C ARG A 136 -9.45 -1.27 -17.84
N ASP A 137 -10.71 -1.12 -17.47
CA ASP A 137 -11.50 -2.25 -17.01
C ASP A 137 -11.68 -3.26 -18.13
N GLU A 138 -11.54 -4.53 -17.79
CA GLU A 138 -11.78 -5.65 -18.70
C GLU A 138 -12.99 -6.44 -18.23
N PHE A 139 -13.50 -7.32 -19.09
CA PHE A 139 -14.72 -8.07 -18.84
C PHE A 139 -14.46 -9.54 -19.10
N VAL A 140 -15.08 -10.39 -18.29
CA VAL A 140 -15.03 -11.84 -18.45
C VAL A 140 -16.47 -12.34 -18.59
N GLY A 141 -16.71 -13.20 -19.58
CA GLY A 141 -18.01 -13.81 -19.82
C GLY A 141 -18.22 -15.04 -18.96
N CYS A 142 -19.37 -15.13 -18.31
CA CYS A 142 -19.77 -16.33 -17.56
C CYS A 142 -20.00 -17.50 -18.52
N ASN A 143 -19.40 -18.66 -18.25
CA ASN A 143 -19.57 -19.84 -19.09
C ASN A 143 -21.02 -20.36 -19.11
N ASP A 144 -21.78 -20.20 -18.02
CA ASP A 144 -23.14 -20.73 -17.91
C ASP A 144 -24.20 -19.86 -18.58
N CYS A 145 -24.10 -18.54 -18.45
CA CYS A 145 -25.13 -17.60 -18.92
C CYS A 145 -24.67 -16.59 -19.97
N GLY A 146 -23.37 -16.55 -20.29
CA GLY A 146 -22.78 -15.65 -21.26
C GLY A 146 -22.69 -14.17 -20.83
N LYS A 147 -23.26 -13.79 -19.69
CA LYS A 147 -23.21 -12.40 -19.18
C LYS A 147 -21.77 -12.00 -18.87
N GLU A 148 -21.40 -10.79 -19.25
CA GLU A 148 -20.08 -10.21 -18.95
C GLU A 148 -20.05 -9.55 -17.57
N ARG A 149 -19.00 -9.81 -16.79
CA ARG A 149 -18.73 -9.14 -15.51
C ARG A 149 -17.43 -8.35 -15.57
N ARG A 150 -17.45 -7.15 -14.98
CA ARG A 150 -16.36 -6.17 -15.07
C ARG A 150 -15.30 -6.41 -14.00
N PHE A 151 -14.04 -6.45 -14.44
CA PHE A 151 -12.86 -6.48 -13.59
C PHE A 151 -12.16 -5.12 -13.58
N ARG A 152 -11.91 -4.60 -12.38
CA ARG A 152 -11.18 -3.34 -12.18
C ARG A 152 -9.70 -3.68 -12.17
N LEU A 153 -8.89 -3.10 -13.04
CA LEU A 153 -7.48 -3.47 -13.17
C LEU A 153 -6.57 -2.39 -12.56
N ARG A 154 -6.76 -2.07 -11.27
CA ARG A 154 -6.08 -0.94 -10.60
C ARG A 154 -4.93 -1.39 -9.70
N SER A 155 -4.97 -2.63 -9.20
CA SER A 155 -3.90 -3.24 -8.42
C SER A 155 -3.36 -4.51 -9.08
N ARG A 156 -2.21 -4.98 -8.59
CA ARG A 156 -1.60 -6.26 -9.02
C ARG A 156 -2.53 -7.44 -8.69
N ASP A 157 -3.20 -7.40 -7.56
CA ASP A 157 -4.14 -8.45 -7.14
C ASP A 157 -5.38 -8.48 -8.01
N GLU A 158 -5.95 -7.31 -8.34
CA GLU A 158 -7.10 -7.29 -9.24
C GLU A 158 -6.72 -7.71 -10.68
N CYS A 159 -5.53 -7.35 -11.15
CA CYS A 159 -5.00 -7.87 -12.42
C CYS A 159 -4.87 -9.39 -12.40
N ARG A 160 -4.45 -9.97 -11.26
CA ARG A 160 -4.33 -11.42 -11.08
C ARG A 160 -5.68 -12.11 -11.06
N LEU A 161 -6.67 -11.53 -10.38
CA LEU A 161 -8.03 -12.05 -10.36
C LEU A 161 -8.63 -12.10 -11.76
N HIS A 162 -8.50 -11.02 -12.54
CA HIS A 162 -8.92 -11.01 -13.94
C HIS A 162 -8.16 -12.04 -14.78
N HIS A 163 -6.85 -12.12 -14.60
CA HIS A 163 -6.01 -13.07 -15.33
C HIS A 163 -6.44 -14.52 -15.08
N ASN A 164 -6.69 -14.88 -13.81
CA ASN A 164 -7.15 -16.22 -13.45
C ASN A 164 -8.54 -16.50 -14.02
N ALA A 165 -9.46 -15.53 -13.94
CA ALA A 165 -10.80 -15.66 -14.52
C ALA A 165 -10.77 -15.82 -16.05
N MET A 166 -9.91 -15.09 -16.76
CA MET A 166 -9.71 -15.25 -18.21
C MET A 166 -9.08 -16.59 -18.58
N GLY A 167 -8.24 -17.14 -17.71
CA GLY A 167 -7.57 -18.41 -17.92
C GLY A 167 -8.40 -19.64 -17.54
N ASP A 168 -9.52 -19.45 -16.84
CA ASP A 168 -10.41 -20.52 -16.41
C ASP A 168 -11.60 -20.69 -17.38
N PRO A 169 -11.65 -21.78 -18.16
CA PRO A 169 -12.76 -22.04 -19.08
C PRO A 169 -14.11 -22.25 -18.38
N ASN A 170 -14.09 -22.56 -17.07
CA ASN A 170 -15.28 -22.83 -16.28
C ASN A 170 -15.73 -21.64 -15.44
N TRP A 171 -15.14 -20.46 -15.65
CA TRP A 171 -15.45 -19.27 -14.86
C TRP A 171 -16.94 -18.90 -14.95
N LYS A 172 -17.60 -18.74 -13.80
CA LYS A 172 -19.03 -18.42 -13.67
C LYS A 172 -19.25 -17.14 -12.87
N CYS A 173 -20.49 -16.61 -12.92
CA CYS A 173 -20.88 -15.44 -12.13
C CYS A 173 -20.63 -15.62 -10.61
N SER A 174 -20.80 -16.84 -10.10
CA SER A 174 -20.55 -17.17 -8.69
C SER A 174 -19.09 -17.04 -8.27
N ASP A 175 -18.17 -17.09 -9.24
CA ASP A 175 -16.72 -16.97 -9.04
C ASP A 175 -16.26 -15.49 -9.10
N PHE A 176 -17.21 -14.55 -9.14
CA PHE A 176 -16.90 -13.12 -9.19
C PHE A 176 -16.25 -12.67 -7.86
N PRO A 177 -15.06 -12.06 -7.91
CA PRO A 177 -14.24 -11.90 -6.72
C PRO A 177 -14.62 -10.71 -5.84
N TYR A 178 -15.43 -9.77 -6.33
CA TYR A 178 -15.78 -8.56 -5.58
C TYR A 178 -17.08 -8.70 -4.80
N ASP A 179 -18.06 -9.39 -5.37
CA ASP A 179 -19.42 -9.48 -4.86
C ASP A 179 -19.98 -10.87 -5.16
N LYS A 180 -20.94 -11.33 -4.34
CA LYS A 180 -21.66 -12.57 -4.62
C LYS A 180 -22.70 -12.29 -5.70
N ILE A 181 -22.36 -12.62 -6.94
CA ILE A 181 -23.23 -12.43 -8.10
C ILE A 181 -23.69 -13.78 -8.63
N THR A 182 -24.96 -13.85 -9.01
CA THR A 182 -25.59 -15.05 -9.58
C THR A 182 -25.90 -14.87 -11.07
N CYS A 183 -26.34 -15.93 -11.74
CA CYS A 183 -26.67 -15.88 -13.16
C CYS A 183 -28.01 -15.17 -13.42
N GLU A 184 -28.86 -15.05 -12.41
CA GLU A 184 -30.14 -14.38 -12.42
C GLU A 184 -29.97 -12.86 -12.44
N GLU A 185 -28.90 -12.36 -11.82
CA GLU A 185 -28.62 -10.93 -11.77
C GLU A 185 -28.31 -10.34 -13.15
N GLU A 186 -28.85 -9.14 -13.37
CA GLU A 186 -28.70 -8.41 -14.62
C GLU A 186 -27.25 -8.09 -14.95
N GLU A 187 -26.96 -8.08 -16.24
CA GLU A 187 -25.66 -7.66 -16.76
C GLU A 187 -25.54 -6.13 -16.73
N GLU A 188 -24.31 -5.62 -16.65
CA GLU A 188 -24.08 -4.20 -16.85
C GLU A 188 -24.60 -3.73 -18.23
N ARG A 189 -25.49 -2.74 -18.24
CA ARG A 189 -26.05 -2.16 -19.47
C ARG A 189 -24.92 -1.78 -20.45
N GLY A 190 -25.07 -2.15 -21.73
CA GLY A 190 -24.06 -1.92 -22.77
C GLY A 190 -23.56 -0.46 -22.88
N SER A 191 -24.43 0.53 -22.66
CA SER A 191 -24.02 1.95 -22.67
C SER A 191 -23.04 2.31 -21.55
N ARG A 192 -23.02 1.55 -20.45
CA ARG A 192 -22.08 1.75 -19.32
C ARG A 192 -20.74 1.03 -19.54
N LYS A 193 -20.74 -0.07 -20.30
CA LYS A 193 -19.51 -0.81 -20.70
C LYS A 193 -18.51 0.05 -21.48
N VAL A 194 -18.95 1.15 -22.09
CA VAL A 194 -18.07 2.11 -22.79
C VAL A 194 -17.12 2.83 -21.82
N TYR A 195 -17.52 3.02 -20.57
CA TYR A 195 -16.70 3.71 -19.57
C TYR A 195 -15.72 2.73 -18.93
N ARG A 196 -14.52 2.62 -19.49
CA ARG A 196 -13.50 1.64 -19.06
C ARG A 196 -12.55 2.16 -17.96
N GLY A 197 -12.97 3.21 -17.24
CA GLY A 197 -12.21 3.72 -16.08
C GLY A 197 -10.91 4.46 -16.40
N CYS A 198 -10.76 5.00 -17.62
CA CYS A 198 -9.64 5.85 -17.97
C CYS A 198 -9.65 7.16 -17.16
N THR A 199 -8.52 7.50 -16.55
CA THR A 199 -8.36 8.72 -15.74
C THR A 199 -8.37 10.00 -16.57
N ARG A 200 -8.12 9.92 -17.88
CA ARG A 200 -8.01 11.07 -18.78
C ARG A 200 -9.32 11.41 -19.48
N SER A 201 -10.14 10.41 -19.79
CA SER A 201 -11.47 10.62 -20.39
C SER A 201 -12.38 9.42 -20.13
N PRO A 202 -13.63 9.62 -19.68
CA PRO A 202 -14.61 8.55 -19.54
C PRO A 202 -14.89 7.80 -20.84
N SER A 203 -14.82 8.47 -21.99
CA SER A 203 -15.08 7.89 -23.32
C SER A 203 -13.80 7.39 -24.03
N CYS A 204 -12.70 7.21 -23.30
CA CYS A 204 -11.43 6.77 -23.87
C CYS A 204 -11.54 5.39 -24.51
N LYS A 205 -11.23 5.29 -25.80
CA LYS A 205 -11.18 4.02 -26.55
C LYS A 205 -9.83 3.28 -26.45
N GLY A 206 -8.88 3.83 -25.71
CA GLY A 206 -7.53 3.25 -25.52
C GLY A 206 -6.42 4.26 -25.78
N CYS A 207 -6.06 5.05 -24.77
CA CYS A 207 -4.87 5.91 -24.82
C CYS A 207 -3.63 5.15 -24.34
N THR A 208 -2.46 5.76 -24.51
CA THR A 208 -1.17 5.23 -24.03
C THR A 208 -1.10 5.03 -22.51
N SER A 209 -2.02 5.62 -21.75
CA SER A 209 -2.15 5.42 -20.31
C SER A 209 -3.10 4.25 -19.93
N CYS A 210 -3.86 3.71 -20.90
CA CYS A 210 -4.84 2.63 -20.71
C CYS A 210 -4.38 1.28 -21.28
N VAL A 211 -3.61 1.29 -22.37
CA VAL A 211 -3.05 0.09 -22.98
C VAL A 211 -1.69 -0.16 -22.34
N CYS A 212 -1.58 -1.29 -21.63
CA CYS A 212 -0.37 -1.65 -20.92
C CYS A 212 0.39 -2.75 -21.68
N PHE A 213 1.66 -2.50 -21.96
CA PHE A 213 2.56 -3.42 -22.67
C PHE A 213 3.48 -4.20 -21.71
N GLY A 214 3.03 -4.45 -20.48
CA GLY A 214 3.77 -5.27 -19.50
C GLY A 214 4.39 -4.50 -18.34
N CYS A 215 3.59 -3.72 -17.61
CA CYS A 215 4.04 -3.09 -16.37
C CYS A 215 4.07 -4.07 -15.19
N GLU A 216 4.64 -3.63 -14.06
CA GLU A 216 4.74 -4.42 -12.82
C GLU A 216 3.38 -4.82 -12.21
N LEU A 217 2.23 -4.30 -12.68
CA LEU A 217 0.91 -4.75 -12.21
C LEU A 217 0.38 -5.97 -12.95
N CYS A 218 0.65 -6.09 -14.27
CA CYS A 218 0.17 -7.19 -15.11
C CYS A 218 1.25 -8.22 -15.46
N ARG A 219 2.49 -7.99 -15.01
CA ARG A 219 3.60 -8.91 -15.21
C ARG A 219 3.65 -9.96 -14.10
N PHE A 220 3.25 -11.18 -14.42
CA PHE A 220 3.29 -12.33 -13.51
C PHE A 220 4.40 -13.29 -13.98
N SER A 221 5.53 -13.30 -13.28
CA SER A 221 6.70 -14.15 -13.58
C SER A 221 6.41 -15.65 -13.46
N GLU A 222 5.48 -15.97 -12.59
CA GLU A 222 4.98 -17.29 -12.25
C GLU A 222 3.88 -17.78 -13.22
N CYS A 223 3.45 -16.92 -14.14
CA CYS A 223 2.42 -17.26 -15.13
C CYS A 223 3.05 -17.65 -16.47
N THR A 224 2.61 -18.77 -17.02
CA THR A 224 3.08 -19.31 -18.30
C THR A 224 2.22 -18.92 -19.49
N CYS A 225 1.23 -18.03 -19.34
CA CYS A 225 0.42 -17.59 -20.48
C CYS A 225 1.27 -16.76 -21.46
N GLN A 226 0.93 -16.82 -22.76
CA GLN A 226 1.69 -16.15 -23.80
C GLN A 226 1.87 -14.64 -23.50
N THR A 227 0.82 -13.97 -23.05
CA THR A 227 0.87 -12.54 -22.70
C THR A 227 1.88 -12.23 -21.57
N CYS A 228 1.93 -13.05 -20.51
CA CYS A 228 2.90 -12.86 -19.42
C CYS A 228 4.32 -13.24 -19.86
N VAL A 229 4.47 -14.27 -20.69
CA VAL A 229 5.74 -14.68 -21.29
C VAL A 229 6.29 -13.56 -22.18
N ASP A 230 5.46 -12.93 -23.01
CA ASP A 230 5.83 -11.81 -23.86
C ASP A 230 6.26 -10.59 -23.02
N PHE A 231 5.48 -10.27 -21.98
CA PHE A 231 5.82 -9.18 -21.05
C PHE A 231 7.12 -9.42 -20.27
N THR A 232 7.43 -10.68 -19.93
CA THR A 232 8.65 -11.02 -19.19
C THR A 232 9.88 -11.13 -20.10
N SER A 233 9.70 -11.56 -21.36
CA SER A 233 10.77 -11.79 -22.33
C SER A 233 11.26 -10.50 -22.99
N ASN A 234 10.36 -9.53 -23.22
CA ASN A 234 10.69 -8.22 -23.81
C ASN A 234 11.58 -7.32 -22.91
N VAL A 235 11.98 -7.79 -21.72
CA VAL A 235 12.82 -7.04 -20.76
C VAL A 235 14.30 -7.47 -20.82
N LYS A 236 14.62 -8.55 -21.55
CA LYS A 236 16.02 -9.03 -21.70
C LYS A 236 16.77 -8.42 -22.89
N ALA A 237 16.20 -7.41 -23.56
CA ALA A 237 16.80 -6.72 -24.71
C ALA A 237 17.27 -5.31 -24.34
#